data_AF-A0A183P1K6-F1
#
_entry.id   AF-A0A183P1K6-F1
#
_cell.length_a   1.000
_cell.length_b   1.000
_cell.length_c   1.000
_cell.angle_alpha   90.00
_cell.angle_beta   90.00
_cell.angle_gamma   90.00
#
_symmetry.space_group_name_H-M   'P 1'
#
loop_
_entity.id
_entity.type
_entity.pdbx_description
1 polymer ?
#
loop_
_entity_poly.entity_id
_entity_poly.type
_entity_poly.pdbx_seq_one_letter_code
_entity_poly.pdbx_strand_id
1 'polypeptide(L)'
;MNIPNRSFMNGFMQNMLMEPDPVRIDTMIASKEELPKMYTSVAKAVYDKTNKAKRLKEGNLLGVAGVDIPLQSFQDTLRGWKIGANNYLFAVDNNGFVLFHPDYRPVYKALLKSYYQNVDINEVEVRKDVKIDPVSFSFTNVSLH
;
A
#
# COMPACT_ATOMS: atom_id res chain seq x y z
N MET A 1 25.85 -48.57 -18.51
CA MET A 1 24.95 -47.54 -17.94
C MET A 1 25.30 -47.39 -16.47
N ASN A 2 25.81 -46.23 -16.06
CA ASN A 2 26.23 -46.00 -14.67
C ASN A 2 25.05 -45.38 -13.91
N ILE A 3 24.47 -46.13 -12.97
CA ILE A 3 23.36 -45.64 -12.14
C ILE A 3 23.98 -44.71 -11.08
N PRO A 4 23.58 -43.44 -11.01
CA PRO A 4 24.13 -42.52 -10.01
C PRO A 4 23.88 -43.06 -8.60
N ASN A 5 24.91 -42.91 -7.76
CA ASN A 5 24.94 -43.46 -6.41
C ASN A 5 23.75 -42.93 -5.59
N ARG A 6 23.07 -43.80 -4.82
CA ARG A 6 21.88 -43.42 -4.03
C ARG A 6 22.17 -42.27 -3.06
N SER A 7 23.40 -42.15 -2.58
CA SER A 7 23.86 -41.04 -1.75
C SER A 7 23.82 -39.69 -2.48
N PHE A 8 24.14 -39.66 -3.78
CA PHE A 8 24.03 -38.45 -4.61
C PHE A 8 22.56 -38.07 -4.84
N MET A 9 21.70 -39.05 -5.12
CA MET A 9 20.26 -38.82 -5.29
C MET A 9 19.59 -38.36 -4.00
N ASN A 10 19.98 -38.93 -2.86
CA ASN A 10 19.47 -38.54 -1.56
C ASN A 10 19.90 -37.11 -1.20
N GLY A 11 21.15 -36.70 -1.50
CA GLY A 11 21.60 -35.33 -1.28
C GLY A 11 20.88 -34.30 -2.16
N PHE A 12 20.66 -34.64 -3.43
CA PHE A 12 19.91 -33.77 -4.36
C PHE A 12 18.43 -33.65 -3.97
N MET A 13 17.79 -34.75 -3.57
CA MET A 13 16.40 -34.71 -3.10
C MET A 13 16.28 -34.01 -1.74
N GLN A 14 17.26 -34.15 -0.85
CA GLN A 14 17.28 -33.41 0.42
C GLN A 14 17.29 -31.89 0.16
N ASN A 15 18.08 -31.43 -0.81
CA ASN A 15 18.14 -30.02 -1.19
C ASN A 15 16.87 -29.52 -1.91
N MET A 16 16.15 -30.39 -2.62
CA MET A 16 14.86 -30.07 -3.25
C MET A 16 13.67 -30.14 -2.28
N LEU A 17 13.80 -30.88 -1.18
CA LEU A 17 12.81 -31.00 -0.11
C LEU A 17 13.06 -30.00 1.04
N MET A 18 14.17 -29.26 1.00
CA MET A 18 14.35 -28.08 1.82
C MET A 18 13.36 -27.03 1.33
N GLU A 19 12.25 -26.90 2.05
CA GLU A 19 11.45 -25.68 2.03
C GLU A 19 12.44 -24.53 2.24
N PRO A 20 12.49 -23.52 1.34
CA PRO A 20 13.41 -22.42 1.51
C PRO A 20 13.13 -21.83 2.88
N ASP A 21 14.18 -21.71 3.72
CA ASP A 21 14.04 -21.04 5.01
C ASP A 21 13.25 -19.76 4.76
N PRO A 22 12.08 -19.58 5.42
CA PRO A 22 11.27 -18.41 5.17
C PRO A 22 12.20 -17.25 5.38
N VAL A 23 12.39 -16.43 4.33
CA VAL A 23 13.25 -15.26 4.39
C VAL A 23 12.85 -14.54 5.66
N ARG A 24 13.70 -14.63 6.69
CA ARG A 24 13.52 -13.91 7.94
C ARG A 24 13.84 -12.48 7.55
N ILE A 25 12.88 -11.83 6.93
CA ILE A 25 12.78 -10.40 7.06
C ILE A 25 12.64 -10.24 8.55
N ASP A 26 13.69 -9.70 9.18
CA ASP A 26 13.65 -9.24 10.55
C ASP A 26 12.50 -8.25 10.62
N THR A 27 11.33 -8.82 10.85
CA THR A 27 10.12 -8.08 11.11
C THR A 27 10.51 -7.32 12.34
N MET A 28 10.52 -5.98 12.27
CA MET A 28 10.66 -5.17 13.46
C MET A 28 9.61 -5.72 14.41
N ILE A 29 10.02 -6.52 15.40
CA ILE A 29 9.11 -7.10 16.38
C ILE A 29 8.57 -5.88 17.06
N ALA A 30 7.34 -5.49 16.72
CA ALA A 30 6.68 -4.38 17.36
C ALA A 30 6.68 -4.76 18.84
N SER A 31 7.48 -4.05 19.64
CA SER A 31 7.46 -4.20 21.09
C SER A 31 6.00 -4.13 21.49
N LYS A 32 5.55 -5.19 22.17
CA LYS A 32 4.19 -5.71 22.42
C LYS A 32 3.04 -4.70 22.67
N GLU A 33 3.29 -3.40 22.72
CA GLU A 33 2.34 -2.35 23.09
C GLU A 33 2.25 -1.15 22.13
N GLU A 34 3.17 -0.94 21.18
CA GLU A 34 3.07 0.17 20.21
C GLU A 34 2.75 -0.32 18.79
N LEU A 35 1.62 0.16 18.24
CA LEU A 35 1.32 0.02 16.80
C LEU A 35 2.46 0.69 16.01
N PRO A 36 2.98 0.05 14.94
CA PRO A 36 4.05 0.64 14.15
C PRO A 36 3.58 1.95 13.52
N LYS A 37 4.40 2.98 13.68
CA LYS A 37 4.17 4.30 13.10
C LYS A 37 4.65 4.26 11.66
N MET A 38 3.73 4.57 10.75
CA MET A 38 4.02 4.67 9.33
C MET A 38 4.35 6.10 8.96
N TYR A 39 5.26 6.24 8.00
CA TYR A 39 5.72 7.52 7.50
C TYR A 39 5.60 7.54 5.98
N THR A 40 5.37 8.72 5.44
CA THR A 40 5.52 9.03 4.01
C THR A 40 6.55 10.13 3.88
N SER A 41 7.51 9.95 2.98
CA SER A 41 8.62 10.88 2.80
C SER A 41 8.38 11.75 1.58
N VAL A 42 8.57 13.06 1.72
CA VAL A 42 8.59 13.99 0.60
C VAL A 42 10.02 14.39 0.34
N ALA A 43 10.48 14.28 -0.91
CA ALA A 43 11.82 14.65 -1.32
C ALA A 43 11.81 15.76 -2.37
N LYS A 44 12.79 16.67 -2.28
CA LYS A 44 12.96 17.78 -3.23
C LYS A 44 14.43 17.96 -3.60
N ALA A 45 14.70 18.01 -4.90
CA ALA A 45 16.03 18.33 -5.42
C ALA A 45 16.42 19.78 -5.11
N VAL A 46 17.66 19.96 -4.66
CA VAL A 46 18.27 21.26 -4.34
C VAL A 46 19.27 21.59 -5.45
N TYR A 47 19.03 22.71 -6.13
CA TYR A 47 19.87 23.17 -7.24
C TYR A 47 20.64 24.44 -6.87
N ASP A 48 21.78 24.65 -7.52
CA ASP A 48 22.51 25.92 -7.45
C ASP A 48 21.67 27.04 -8.07
N LYS A 49 21.34 28.05 -7.26
CA LYS A 49 20.54 29.21 -7.65
C LYS A 49 21.35 30.51 -7.74
N THR A 50 22.68 30.43 -7.73
CA THR A 50 23.55 31.59 -7.87
C THR A 50 23.32 32.31 -9.20
N ASN A 51 23.64 33.60 -9.26
CA ASN A 51 23.48 34.40 -10.49
C ASN A 51 24.35 33.89 -11.64
N LYS A 52 25.51 33.30 -11.32
CA LYS A 52 26.37 32.65 -12.30
C LYS A 52 25.65 31.45 -12.92
N ALA A 53 25.17 30.51 -12.11
CA ALA A 53 24.45 29.33 -12.57
C ALA A 53 23.20 29.71 -13.40
N LYS A 54 22.41 30.69 -12.94
CA LYS A 54 21.24 31.19 -13.67
C LYS A 54 21.60 31.81 -15.02
N ARG A 55 22.65 32.63 -15.08
CA ARG A 55 23.11 33.28 -16.33
C ARG A 55 23.63 32.26 -17.34
N LEU A 56 24.35 31.25 -16.86
CA LEU A 56 24.86 30.15 -17.68
C LEU A 56 23.78 29.09 -18.00
N LYS A 57 22.57 29.22 -17.45
CA LYS A 57 21.49 28.23 -17.50
C LYS A 57 21.94 26.84 -17.04
N GLU A 58 22.87 26.81 -16.08
CA GLU A 58 23.35 25.59 -15.45
C GLU A 58 22.39 25.18 -14.33
N GLY A 59 21.76 24.03 -14.48
CA GLY A 59 20.91 23.40 -13.46
C GLY A 59 21.71 22.48 -12.55
N ASN A 60 22.79 22.96 -11.93
CA ASN A 60 23.67 22.10 -11.15
C ASN A 60 22.94 21.55 -9.92
N LEU A 61 22.84 20.22 -9.80
CA LEU A 61 22.25 19.54 -8.66
C LEU A 61 23.24 19.54 -7.49
N LEU A 62 22.82 20.11 -6.37
CA LEU A 62 23.61 20.15 -5.14
C LEU A 62 23.28 18.97 -4.21
N GLY A 63 22.04 18.46 -4.26
CA GLY A 63 21.60 17.35 -3.45
C GLY A 63 20.08 17.20 -3.39
N VAL A 64 19.60 16.45 -2.41
CA VAL A 64 18.17 16.21 -2.17
C VAL A 64 17.85 16.47 -0.71
N ALA A 65 16.82 17.27 -0.45
CA ALA A 65 16.25 17.45 0.88
C ALA A 65 15.02 16.55 1.03
N GLY A 66 14.94 15.77 2.10
CA GLY A 66 13.80 14.90 2.42
C GLY A 66 13.19 15.25 3.77
N VAL A 67 11.88 15.06 3.91
CA VAL A 67 11.15 15.18 5.19
C VAL A 67 10.18 14.02 5.32
N ASP A 68 10.22 13.33 6.47
CA ASP A 68 9.30 12.26 6.82
C ASP A 68 8.07 12.81 7.54
N ILE A 69 6.90 12.45 7.05
CA ILE A 69 5.60 12.87 7.58
C ILE A 69 4.92 11.63 8.15
N PRO A 70 4.56 11.59 9.45
CA PRO A 70 3.83 10.46 9.98
C PRO A 70 2.44 10.40 9.36
N LEU A 71 2.00 9.20 9.02
CA LEU A 71 0.68 8.96 8.43
C LEU A 71 -0.46 9.45 9.35
N GLN A 72 -0.22 9.41 10.65
CA GLN A 72 -1.14 9.93 11.67
C GLN A 72 -1.42 11.43 11.49
N SER A 73 -0.46 12.23 11.02
CA SER A 73 -0.67 13.67 10.76
C SER A 73 -1.74 13.91 9.71
N PHE A 74 -1.84 13.04 8.69
CA PHE A 74 -2.90 13.12 7.70
C PHE A 74 -4.26 12.82 8.35
N GLN A 75 -4.34 11.75 9.14
CA GLN A 75 -5.57 11.40 9.86
C GLN A 75 -6.03 12.52 10.78
N ASP A 76 -5.12 13.13 11.55
CA ASP A 76 -5.45 14.22 12.47
C ASP A 76 -5.89 15.50 11.73
N THR A 77 -5.25 15.81 10.60
CA THR A 77 -5.66 16.93 9.74
C THR A 77 -7.05 16.70 9.14
N LEU A 78 -7.33 15.46 8.72
CA LEU A 78 -8.57 15.09 8.05
C LEU A 78 -9.74 14.89 9.03
N ARG A 79 -9.47 14.51 10.29
CA ARG A 79 -10.50 14.41 11.35
C ARG A 79 -11.24 15.73 11.61
N GLY A 80 -10.64 16.87 11.28
CA GLY A 80 -11.31 18.17 11.36
C GLY A 80 -12.46 18.35 10.36
N TRP A 81 -12.54 17.50 9.33
CA TRP A 81 -13.58 17.57 8.31
C TRP A 81 -14.79 16.74 8.75
N LYS A 82 -15.90 17.42 9.04
CA LYS A 82 -17.17 16.77 9.40
C LYS A 82 -17.84 16.19 8.16
N ILE A 83 -17.59 14.93 7.92
CA ILE A 83 -18.36 14.08 7.01
C ILE A 83 -19.38 13.30 7.85
N GLY A 84 -20.61 13.13 7.34
CA GLY A 84 -21.72 12.53 8.11
C GLY A 84 -21.43 11.13 8.66
N ALA A 85 -22.35 10.61 9.49
CA ALA A 85 -22.12 9.43 10.36
C ALA A 85 -21.65 8.13 9.68
N ASN A 86 -21.87 7.96 8.38
CA ASN A 86 -21.50 6.74 7.63
C ASN A 86 -20.36 6.94 6.64
N ASN A 87 -19.73 8.12 6.64
CA ASN A 87 -18.67 8.47 5.71
C ASN A 87 -17.33 8.42 6.43
N TYR A 88 -16.28 8.00 5.73
CA TYR A 88 -14.90 8.12 6.20
C TYR A 88 -14.00 8.64 5.07
N LEU A 89 -12.79 9.06 5.44
CA LEU A 89 -11.76 9.47 4.50
C LEU A 89 -10.69 8.38 4.45
N PHE A 90 -10.19 8.15 3.25
CA PHE A 90 -9.07 7.27 2.97
C PHE A 90 -8.19 7.94 1.91
N ALA A 91 -6.96 7.49 1.76
CA ALA A 91 -6.09 7.94 0.68
C ALA A 91 -5.39 6.76 0.04
N VAL A 92 -5.15 6.90 -1.26
CA VAL A 92 -4.40 5.95 -2.10
C VAL A 92 -3.27 6.69 -2.81
N ASP A 93 -2.20 5.96 -3.11
CA ASP A 93 -1.15 6.46 -3.98
C ASP A 93 -1.55 6.41 -5.46
N ASN A 94 -0.67 6.87 -6.34
CA ASN A 94 -0.89 6.86 -7.79
C ASN A 94 -0.91 5.45 -8.40
N ASN A 95 -0.47 4.43 -7.67
CA ASN A 95 -0.50 3.03 -8.10
C ASN A 95 -1.75 2.30 -7.60
N GLY A 96 -2.60 2.97 -6.80
CA GLY A 96 -3.81 2.38 -6.22
C GLY A 96 -3.60 1.70 -4.86
N PHE A 97 -2.42 1.83 -4.25
CA PHE A 97 -2.16 1.27 -2.92
C PHE A 97 -2.65 2.20 -1.82
N VAL A 98 -3.23 1.60 -0.78
CA VAL A 98 -3.79 2.31 0.38
C VAL A 98 -2.67 2.95 1.20
N LEU A 99 -2.73 4.28 1.33
CA LEU A 99 -1.90 5.03 2.27
C LEU A 99 -2.49 4.97 3.68
N PHE A 100 -3.80 5.24 3.84
CA PHE A 100 -4.53 5.01 5.08
C PHE A 100 -6.00 4.69 4.78
N HIS A 101 -6.58 3.81 5.60
CA HIS A 101 -7.98 3.42 5.56
C HIS A 101 -8.42 2.94 6.96
N PRO A 102 -9.66 3.19 7.43
CA PRO A 102 -10.12 2.76 8.77
C PRO A 102 -9.96 1.26 9.05
N ASP A 103 -10.10 0.43 8.02
CA ASP A 103 -9.95 -1.04 8.08
C ASP A 103 -8.57 -1.55 7.64
N TYR A 104 -7.64 -0.66 7.32
CA TYR A 104 -6.27 -1.08 7.03
C TYR A 104 -5.55 -1.53 8.31
N ARG A 105 -5.01 -2.76 8.27
CA ARG A 105 -4.37 -3.44 9.41
C ARG A 105 -3.00 -3.97 8.97
N PRO A 106 -1.94 -3.15 9.07
CA PRO A 106 -0.63 -3.55 8.61
C PRO A 106 0.10 -4.51 9.56
N VAL A 107 -0.41 -4.70 10.78
CA VAL A 107 0.16 -5.62 11.77
C VAL A 107 -0.83 -6.71 12.13
N TYR A 108 -0.31 -7.92 12.20
CA TYR A 108 -1.02 -9.08 12.73
C TYR A 108 -0.16 -9.76 13.79
N LYS A 109 -0.69 -9.92 15.02
CA LYS A 109 0.02 -10.56 16.15
C LYS A 109 1.45 -10.01 16.37
N ALA A 110 1.61 -8.68 16.37
CA ALA A 110 2.89 -7.97 16.50
C ALA A 110 3.90 -8.18 15.34
N LEU A 111 3.49 -8.83 14.25
CA LEU A 111 4.25 -8.95 13.01
C LEU A 111 3.70 -8.02 11.95
N LEU A 112 4.58 -7.25 11.30
CA LEU A 112 4.24 -6.45 10.14
C LEU A 112 3.91 -7.38 8.96
N LYS A 113 2.77 -7.14 8.29
CA LYS A 113 2.36 -7.89 7.10
C LYS A 113 3.44 -7.73 6.01
N SER A 114 3.90 -8.84 5.43
CA SER A 114 4.69 -8.78 4.20
C SER A 114 3.83 -8.08 3.14
N TYR A 115 4.39 -7.08 2.44
CA TYR A 115 3.65 -6.20 1.51
C TYR A 115 2.64 -5.24 2.16
N TYR A 116 2.86 -4.81 3.40
CA TYR A 116 1.99 -3.80 4.02
C TYR A 116 1.82 -2.55 3.13
N GLN A 117 2.87 -2.09 2.44
CA GLN A 117 2.82 -0.90 1.56
C GLN A 117 2.05 -1.11 0.24
N ASN A 118 1.69 -2.35 -0.11
CA ASN A 118 1.10 -2.70 -1.41
C ASN A 118 -0.30 -3.30 -1.26
N VAL A 119 -1.15 -2.71 -0.41
CA VAL A 119 -2.52 -3.19 -0.19
C VAL A 119 -3.48 -2.42 -1.09
N ASP A 120 -4.29 -3.16 -1.86
CA ASP A 120 -5.33 -2.60 -2.72
C ASP A 120 -6.62 -2.31 -1.94
N ILE A 121 -7.44 -1.38 -2.44
CA ILE A 121 -8.75 -1.05 -1.83
C ILE A 121 -9.70 -2.25 -1.77
N ASN A 122 -9.64 -3.15 -2.76
CA ASN A 122 -10.45 -4.36 -2.81
C ASN A 122 -10.10 -5.37 -1.71
N GLU A 123 -8.94 -5.23 -1.05
CA GLU A 123 -8.59 -6.06 0.12
C GLU A 123 -9.17 -5.50 1.43
N VAL A 124 -9.41 -4.19 1.51
CA VAL A 124 -9.88 -3.52 2.73
C VAL A 124 -11.37 -3.19 2.69
N GLU A 125 -11.98 -3.12 1.51
CA GLU A 125 -13.40 -2.85 1.33
C GLU A 125 -14.11 -3.99 0.59
N VAL A 126 -15.34 -4.26 1.02
CA VAL A 126 -16.23 -5.19 0.32
C VAL A 126 -16.91 -4.44 -0.82
N ARG A 127 -16.70 -4.87 -2.06
CA ARG A 127 -17.48 -4.38 -3.20
C ARG A 127 -18.95 -4.70 -2.98
N LYS A 128 -19.80 -3.67 -2.94
CA LYS A 128 -21.23 -3.87 -3.11
C LYS A 128 -21.48 -4.09 -4.59
N ASP A 129 -21.88 -5.30 -4.97
CA ASP A 129 -22.39 -5.54 -6.32
C ASP A 129 -23.56 -4.58 -6.55
N VAL A 130 -23.40 -3.64 -7.49
CA VAL A 130 -24.48 -2.77 -7.91
C VAL A 130 -25.47 -3.64 -8.67
N LYS A 131 -26.50 -4.13 -7.98
CA LYS A 131 -27.69 -4.66 -8.64
C LYS A 131 -28.36 -3.46 -9.32
N ILE A 132 -28.17 -3.33 -10.63
CA ILE A 132 -29.01 -2.47 -11.45
C ILE A 132 -30.35 -3.17 -11.49
N ASP A 133 -31.33 -2.70 -10.73
CA ASP A 133 -32.71 -3.12 -10.93
C ASP A 133 -33.09 -2.74 -12.36
N PRO A 134 -33.39 -3.68 -13.27
CA PRO A 134 -33.87 -3.31 -14.59
C PRO A 134 -35.19 -2.58 -14.38
N VAL A 135 -35.21 -1.30 -14.71
CA VAL A 135 -36.39 -0.43 -14.63
C VAL A 135 -37.57 -1.16 -15.28
N SER A 136 -38.54 -1.61 -14.47
CA SER A 136 -39.79 -2.13 -14.98
C SER A 136 -40.60 -0.96 -15.54
N PHE A 137 -40.43 -0.65 -16.82
CA PHE A 137 -41.35 0.23 -17.54
C PHE A 137 -42.68 -0.50 -17.70
N SER A 138 -43.61 -0.28 -16.77
CA SER A 138 -45.01 -0.65 -17.00
C SER A 138 -45.62 0.37 -17.96
N PHE A 139 -45.88 -0.03 -19.20
CA PHE A 139 -46.77 0.74 -20.06
C PHE A 139 -48.20 0.53 -19.57
N THR A 140 -48.74 1.51 -18.84
CA THR A 140 -50.19 1.64 -18.67
C THR A 140 -50.80 2.07 -20.00
N ASN A 141 -51.53 1.17 -20.65
CA ASN A 141 -52.39 1.52 -21.77
C ASN A 141 -53.53 2.41 -21.26
N VAL A 142 -53.52 3.69 -21.62
CA VAL A 142 -54.68 4.57 -21.48
C VAL A 142 -55.46 4.49 -22.79
N SER A 143 -56.59 3.78 -22.79
CA SER A 143 -57.59 3.82 -23.86
C SER A 143 -58.33 5.15 -23.76
N LEU A 144 -58.27 5.98 -24.79
CA LEU A 144 -59.15 7.13 -24.94
C LEU A 144 -60.48 6.66 -25.54
N HIS A 145 -61.57 7.15 -24.94
CA HIS A 145 -62.93 7.10 -25.49
C HIS A 145 -63.13 8.28 -26.44
#